data_AF-A0A7C4BM89-F1
#
_entry.id   AF-A0A7C4BM89-F1
#
_cell.length_a   1.000
_cell.length_b   1.000
_cell.length_c   1.000
_cell.angle_alpha   90.00
_cell.angle_beta   90.00
_cell.angle_gamma   90.00
#
_symmetry.space_group_name_H-M   'P 1'
#
loop_
_entity.id
_entity.type
_entity.pdbx_description
1 polymer ?
#
loop_
_entity_poly.entity_id
_entity_poly.type
_entity_poly.pdbx_seq_one_letter_code
_entity_poly.pdbx_strand_id
1 'polypeptide(L)' 'MFIDEPNSKRFTNGIQICDSDVISRNGEFEDNGFLRVYDQNKAFLGIGKAIMNDNQSVIYKPIKVLANQ' A
#
# COMPACT_ATOMS: atom_id res chain seq x y z
N MET A 1 1.15 -6.09 -2.90
CA MET A 1 1.02 -5.93 -1.43
C MET A 1 -0.42 -6.11 -1.02
N PHE A 2 -0.67 -6.84 0.07
CA PHE A 2 -2.00 -7.04 0.63
C PHE A 2 -2.12 -6.37 1.99
N ILE A 3 -3.24 -5.69 2.22
CA ILE A 3 -3.59 -5.00 3.47
C ILE A 3 -4.99 -5.39 3.91
N ASP A 4 -5.28 -5.28 5.20
CA ASP A 4 -6.60 -5.60 5.76
C ASP A 4 -7.65 -4.52 5.43
N GLU A 5 -8.90 -4.75 5.80
CA GLU A 5 -10.02 -3.83 5.52
C GLU A 5 -9.85 -2.44 6.17
N PRO A 6 -9.42 -2.30 7.44
CA PRO A 6 -9.09 -0.99 8.01
C PRO A 6 -8.02 -0.24 7.22
N ASN A 7 -6.95 -0.93 6.82
CA ASN A 7 -5.84 -0.31 6.08
C ASN A 7 -6.18 -0.06 4.61
N SER A 8 -7.09 -0.84 4.03
CA SER A 8 -7.65 -0.58 2.69
C SER A 8 -8.33 0.79 2.64
N LYS A 9 -9.19 1.10 3.62
CA LYS A 9 -9.87 2.41 3.72
C LYS A 9 -8.87 3.55 3.92
N ARG A 10 -7.85 3.34 4.76
CA ARG A 10 -6.77 4.32 4.97
C ARG A 10 -6.07 4.62 3.64
N PHE A 11 -5.63 3.57 2.94
CA PHE A 11 -4.92 3.70 1.67
C PHE A 11 -5.75 4.44 0.61
N THR A 12 -7.02 4.06 0.41
CA THR A 12 -7.91 4.72 -0.57
C THR A 12 -8.23 6.17 -0.21
N ASN A 13 -8.15 6.55 1.07
CA ASN A 13 -8.27 7.93 1.54
C ASN A 13 -6.96 8.73 1.44
N GLY A 14 -5.92 8.18 0.79
CA GLY A 14 -4.63 8.84 0.62
C GLY A 14 -3.73 8.80 1.85
N ILE A 15 -4.09 8.02 2.87
CA ILE A 15 -3.31 7.86 4.09
C ILE A 15 -2.23 6.81 3.85
N GLN A 16 -1.00 7.12 4.23
CA GLN A 16 0.11 6.17 4.18
C GLN A 16 -0.11 4.98 5.12
N ILE A 17 0.43 3.85 4.72
CA ILE A 17 0.42 2.59 5.46
C ILE A 17 1.85 2.20 5.82
N CYS A 18 2.02 1.69 7.03
CA CYS A 18 3.32 1.26 7.56
C CYS A 18 3.58 -0.20 7.20
N ASP A 19 4.82 -0.65 7.32
CA ASP A 19 5.12 -2.06 7.07
C ASP A 19 4.39 -3.04 7.99
N SER A 20 4.12 -2.62 9.22
CA SER A 20 3.30 -3.36 10.19
C SER A 20 1.84 -3.55 9.76
N ASP A 21 1.35 -2.72 8.84
CA ASP A 21 -0.03 -2.75 8.33
C ASP A 21 -0.19 -3.76 7.17
N VAL A 22 0.92 -4.33 6.68
CA VAL A 22 0.97 -5.21 5.52
C VAL A 22 0.76 -6.66 5.94
N ILE A 23 -0.31 -7.29 5.46
CA ILE A 23 -0.58 -8.72 5.69
C ILE A 23 0.46 -9.57 4.95
N SER A 24 0.74 -9.22 3.70
CA SER A 24 1.68 -9.96 2.86
C SER A 24 2.22 -9.11 1.72
N ARG A 25 3.50 -9.33 1.41
CA ARG A 25 4.16 -8.83 0.22
C ARG A 25 4.28 -9.98 -0.77
N ASN A 26 3.28 -10.21 -1.63
CA ASN A 26 3.58 -10.90 -2.88
C ASN A 26 4.54 -9.98 -3.64
N GLY A 27 5.77 -10.45 -3.82
CA GLY A 27 6.98 -9.67 -4.09
C GLY A 27 7.07 -8.99 -5.46
N GLU A 28 6.00 -8.39 -5.95
CA GLU A 28 6.08 -7.49 -7.12
C GLU A 28 6.32 -6.06 -6.64
N PHE A 29 7.57 -5.77 -6.26
CA PHE A 29 8.05 -4.40 -6.34
C PHE A 29 8.25 -4.11 -7.83
N GLU A 30 7.55 -3.10 -8.33
CA GLU A 30 7.89 -2.52 -9.62
C GLU A 30 9.18 -1.69 -9.45
N ASP A 31 9.95 -1.54 -10.53
CA ASP A 31 11.18 -0.76 -10.55
C ASP A 31 10.99 0.60 -9.87
N ASN A 32 12.01 1.07 -9.13
CA ASN A 32 11.99 2.34 -8.38
C ASN A 32 11.02 2.41 -7.19
N GLY A 33 10.64 1.25 -6.62
CA GLY A 33 9.91 1.17 -5.36
C GLY A 33 8.41 1.42 -5.49
N PHE A 34 7.87 1.37 -6.70
CA PHE A 34 6.42 1.34 -6.91
C PHE A 34 5.86 -0.05 -6.60
N LEU A 35 4.60 -0.12 -6.19
CA LEU A 35 3.96 -1.37 -5.85
C LEU A 35 2.46 -1.32 -6.11
N ARG A 36 1.91 -2.47 -6.51
CA ARG A 36 0.46 -2.68 -6.56
C ARG A 36 -0.06 -3.03 -5.17
N VAL A 37 -1.09 -2.33 -4.74
CA VAL A 37 -1.74 -2.52 -3.44
C VAL A 37 -3.11 -3.14 -3.67
N TYR A 38 -3.39 -4.20 -2.92
CA TYR A 38 -4.61 -5.00 -2.96
C TYR A 38 -5.18 -5.11 -1.55
N ASP A 39 -6.49 -5.27 -1.44
CA ASP A 39 -7.11 -5.66 -0.17
C ASP A 39 -6.86 -7.16 0.13
N GLN A 40 -7.24 -7.60 1.32
CA GLN A 40 -7.15 -9.01 1.74
C GLN A 40 -7.93 -10.00 0.84
N ASN A 41 -8.90 -9.53 0.06
CA ASN A 41 -9.67 -10.33 -0.89
C ASN A 41 -9.06 -10.32 -2.31
N LYS A 42 -7.85 -9.76 -2.46
CA LYS A 42 -7.12 -9.59 -3.72
C LYS A 42 -7.76 -8.61 -4.70
N ALA A 43 -8.67 -7.75 -4.25
CA ALA A 43 -9.18 -6.64 -5.05
C ALA A 43 -8.09 -5.56 -5.18
N PHE A 44 -7.84 -5.11 -6.40
CA PHE A 44 -6.85 -4.06 -6.66
C PHE A 44 -7.35 -2.71 -6.13
N LEU A 45 -6.54 -2.05 -5.31
CA LEU A 45 -6.87 -0.75 -4.69
C LEU A 45 -6.13 0.41 -5.35
N GLY A 46 -4.94 0.16 -5.91
CA GLY A 46 -4.15 1.20 -6.54
C GLY A 46 -2.64 0.95 -6.51
N ILE A 47 -1.89 2.01 -6.79
CA ILE A 47 -0.43 2.04 -6.81
C ILE A 47 0.07 2.84 -5.62
N GLY A 48 0.99 2.24 -4.86
CA GLY A 48 1.76 2.89 -3.81
C GLY A 48 3.23 3.04 -4.18
N LYS A 49 3.97 3.80 -3.38
CA LYS A 49 5.43 3.89 -3.43
C LYS A 49 6.02 3.61 -2.05
N ALA A 50 6.96 2.69 -1.99
CA ALA A 50 7.78 2.44 -0.82
C ALA A 50 8.79 3.58 -0.63
N ILE A 51 8.77 4.21 0.53
CA ILE A 51 9.74 5.23 0.92
C ILE A 51 10.24 4.92 2.34
N MET A 52 11.51 5.18 2.61
CA MET A 52 12.01 5.17 3.98
C MET A 52 11.66 6.48 4.66
N ASN A 53 11.10 6.42 5.86
CA ASN A 53 10.89 7.59 6.71
C ASN A 53 12.16 7.89 7.54
N ASP A 54 12.13 9.01 8.27
CA ASP A 54 13.26 9.48 9.10
C ASP A 54 13.65 8.49 10.20
N ASN A 55 12.72 7.61 10.60
CA ASN A 55 12.94 6.54 11.57
C ASN A 55 13.47 5.24 10.92
N GLN A 56 13.99 5.32 9.69
CA GLN A 56 14.51 4.18 8.92
C GLN A 56 13.48 3.05 8.72
N SER A 57 12.19 3.37 8.81
CA SER A 57 11.11 2.42 8.57
C SER A 57 10.52 2.63 7.18
N VAL A 58 10.12 1.54 6.53
CA VAL A 58 9.44 1.61 5.24
C VAL A 58 7.98 1.99 5.46
N ILE A 59 7.54 3.04 4.78
CA ILE A 59 6.13 3.42 4.64
C ILE A 59 5.73 3.35 3.17
N TYR A 60 4.45 3.12 2.93
CA TYR A 60 3.88 3.02 1.61
C TYR A 60 2.92 4.17 1.39
N LYS A 61 3.33 5.10 0.53
CA LYS A 61 2.55 6.28 0.19
C LYS A 61 1.65 5.97 -1.01
N PRO A 62 0.33 6.22 -0.94
CA PRO A 62 -0.54 6.12 -2.10
C PRO A 62 -0.11 7.11 -3.19
N ILE A 63 0.04 6.63 -4.43
CA ILE A 63 0.36 7.44 -5.62
C ILE A 63 -0.89 7.61 -6.47
N LYS A 64 -1.62 6.51 -6.66
CA LYS A 64 -2.89 6.48 -7.38
C LYS A 64 -3.80 5.47 -6.69
N VAL A 65 -4.98 5.91 -6.29
CA VAL A 65 -6.00 5.06 -5.69
C VAL A 65 -7.16 4.91 -6.66
N LEU A 66 -7.82 3.75 -6.66
CA LEU A 66 -9.14 3.62 -7.25
C LEU A 66 -10.12 4.25 -6.28
N ALA A 67 -10.85 5.28 -6.73
CA ALA A 67 -11.93 5.85 -5.93
C ALA A 67 -12.96 4.74 -5.67
N ASN A 68 -13.36 4.59 -4.41
CA ASN A 68 -14.45 3.70 -4.04
C ASN A 68 -15.67 4.08 -4.90
N GLN A 69 -16.15 3.13 -5.73
CA GLN A 69 -17.47 3.22 -6.36
C GLN A 69 -18.56 2.97 -5.33
#